data_AF-A0A3D4FC86-F1
#
_entry.id   AF-A0A3D4FC86-F1
#
_cell.length_a   1.000
_cell.length_b   1.000
_cell.length_c   1.000
_cell.angle_alpha   90.00
_cell.angle_beta   90.00
_cell.angle_gamma   90.00
#
_symmetry.space_group_name_H-M   'P 1'
#
loop_
_entity.id
_entity.type
_entity.pdbx_description
1 polymer ?
#
loop_
_entity_poly.entity_id
_entity_poly.type
_entity_poly.pdbx_seq_one_letter_code
_entity_poly.pdbx_strand_id
1 'polypeptide(L)' 'MDEFCLKKMSSMLSDLDHLIEGTNPRVQSIPNMTVHVMLQKIRKDLKQMDTRLFMNSRFLEGLIED' A
#
# COMPACT_ATOMS: atom_id res chain seq x y z
N MET A 1 -0.23 -14.21 -5.94
CA MET A 1 0.22 -12.85 -5.57
C MET A 1 1.74 -12.84 -5.66
N ASP A 2 2.34 -11.94 -6.42
CA ASP A 2 3.80 -11.96 -6.64
C ASP A 2 4.59 -11.31 -5.48
N GLU A 3 5.90 -11.60 -5.42
CA GLU A 3 6.79 -11.14 -4.35
C GLU A 3 6.81 -9.61 -4.21
N PHE A 4 6.61 -8.89 -5.31
CA PHE A 4 6.51 -7.44 -5.30
C PHE A 4 5.29 -6.95 -4.54
N CYS A 5 4.10 -7.51 -4.84
CA CYS A 5 2.87 -7.15 -4.14
C CYS A 5 2.96 -7.47 -2.66
N LEU A 6 3.57 -8.61 -2.28
CA LEU A 6 3.80 -8.97 -0.88
C LEU A 6 4.70 -7.95 -0.16
N LYS A 7 5.85 -7.60 -0.75
CA LYS A 7 6.76 -6.59 -0.18
C LYS A 7 6.09 -5.23 -0.01
N LYS A 8 5.29 -4.82 -0.99
CA LYS A 8 4.54 -3.55 -0.94
C LYS A 8 3.47 -3.57 0.15
N MET A 9 2.72 -4.66 0.29
CA MET A 9 1.75 -4.80 1.40
C MET A 9 2.43 -4.72 2.75
N SER A 10 3.51 -5.48 2.97
CA SER A 10 4.23 -5.46 4.25
C SER A 10 4.77 -4.06 4.59
N SER A 11 5.33 -3.34 3.60
CA SER A 11 5.78 -1.96 3.82
C SER A 11 4.63 -1.02 4.16
N MET A 12 3.49 -1.13 3.49
CA MET A 12 2.33 -0.26 3.77
C MET A 12 1.73 -0.53 5.14
N LEU A 13 1.69 -1.80 5.58
CA LEU A 13 1.23 -2.15 6.93
C LEU A 13 2.13 -1.51 7.99
N SER A 14 3.45 -1.61 7.83
CA SER A 14 4.40 -0.94 8.73
C SER A 14 4.25 0.59 8.73
N ASP A 15 4.02 1.21 7.57
CA ASP A 15 3.79 2.65 7.47
C ASP A 15 2.48 3.04 8.19
N LEU A 16 1.43 2.22 8.08
CA LEU A 16 0.15 2.42 8.77
C LEU A 16 0.26 2.27 10.29
N ASP A 17 0.98 1.25 10.77
CA ASP A 17 1.20 1.05 12.21
C ASP A 17 1.90 2.26 12.83
N HIS A 18 2.92 2.80 12.15
CA HIS A 18 3.62 4.01 12.58
C HIS A 18 2.69 5.23 12.62
N LEU A 19 1.83 5.39 11.60
CA LEU A 19 0.84 6.47 11.56
C LEU A 19 -0.18 6.34 12.70
N ILE A 20 -0.69 5.14 12.97
CA ILE A 20 -1.65 4.89 14.06
C ILE A 20 -1.02 5.21 15.42
N GLU A 21 0.21 4.75 15.65
CA GLU A 21 0.93 4.99 16.91
C GLU A 21 1.14 6.48 17.15
N GLY A 22 1.63 7.20 16.14
CA GLY A 22 2.01 8.59 16.33
C GLY A 22 0.90 9.62 16.11
N THR A 23 -0.25 9.22 15.56
CA THR A 23 -1.49 10.03 15.55
C THR A 23 -2.40 9.72 16.74
N ASN A 24 -1.94 8.91 17.70
CA ASN A 24 -2.67 8.65 18.94
C ASN A 24 -3.05 9.98 19.62
N PRO A 25 -4.35 10.27 19.83
CA PRO A 25 -4.82 11.55 20.37
C PRO A 25 -4.25 11.90 21.75
N ARG A 26 -3.72 10.90 22.48
CA ARG A 26 -3.10 11.10 23.79
C ARG A 26 -1.62 11.51 23.71
N VAL A 27 -0.96 11.29 22.57
CA VAL A 27 0.51 11.39 22.43
C VAL A 27 0.91 11.87 21.03
N GLN A 28 0.17 12.80 20.40
CA GLN A 28 0.43 13.21 19.00
C GLN A 28 1.91 13.57 18.79
N SER A 29 2.68 12.64 18.22
CA SER A 29 4.15 12.65 18.25
C SER A 29 4.77 12.86 16.88
N ILE A 30 3.97 12.70 15.81
CA ILE A 30 4.41 12.92 14.44
C ILE A 30 3.85 14.23 13.89
N PRO A 31 4.70 15.06 13.26
CA PRO A 31 4.26 16.24 12.54
C PRO A 31 3.28 15.89 11.40
N ASN A 32 2.28 16.75 11.19
CA ASN A 32 1.28 16.58 10.12
C ASN A 32 1.89 16.42 8.71
N MET A 33 3.05 17.06 8.47
CA MET A 33 3.77 16.92 7.19
C MET A 33 4.28 15.48 6.98
N THR A 34 4.80 14.85 8.03
CA THR A 34 5.26 13.45 7.99
C THR A 34 4.09 12.52 7.70
N VAL A 35 2.94 12.75 8.36
CA VAL A 35 1.71 12.01 8.11
C VAL A 35 1.28 12.14 6.64
N HIS A 36 1.27 13.35 6.08
CA HIS A 36 0.90 13.60 4.69
C HIS A 36 1.80 12.84 3.70
N VAL A 37 3.12 12.90 3.88
CA VAL A 37 4.08 12.22 3.00
C VAL A 37 3.89 10.70 3.04
N MET A 38 3.71 10.12 4.22
CA MET A 38 3.48 8.68 4.37
C MET A 38 2.16 8.24 3.74
N LEU A 39 1.08 9.00 3.92
CA LEU A 39 -0.20 8.71 3.26
C LEU A 39 -0.11 8.79 1.73
N GLN A 40 0.64 9.75 1.17
CA GLN A 40 0.88 9.83 -0.27
C GLN A 40 1.67 8.62 -0.80
N LYS A 41 2.67 8.15 -0.04
CA LYS A 41 3.43 6.94 -0.36
C LYS A 41 2.51 5.71 -0.38
N ILE A 42 1.72 5.49 0.67
CA ILE A 42 0.75 4.38 0.75
C ILE A 42 -0.23 4.44 -0.43
N ARG A 43 -0.77 5.62 -0.75
CA ARG A 43 -1.68 5.81 -1.89
C ARG A 43 -1.04 5.42 -3.22
N LYS A 44 0.23 5.79 -3.44
CA LYS A 44 0.96 5.43 -4.66
C LYS A 44 1.17 3.91 -4.74
N ASP A 45 1.55 3.29 -3.64
CA ASP A 45 1.81 1.85 -3.57
C ASP A 45 0.52 1.04 -3.80
N LEU A 46 -0.62 1.46 -3.25
CA LEU A 46 -1.93 0.88 -3.55
C LEU A 46 -2.30 0.95 -5.03
N LYS A 47 -2.09 2.09 -5.70
CA LYS A 47 -2.36 2.23 -7.14
C LYS A 47 -1.49 1.29 -7.99
N GLN A 48 -0.22 1.13 -7.62
CA GLN A 48 0.69 0.21 -8.31
C GLN A 48 0.25 -1.24 -8.16
N MET A 49 -0.18 -1.63 -6.96
CA MET A 49 -0.72 -2.96 -6.70
C MET A 49 -2.01 -3.23 -7.49
N ASP A 50 -2.95 -2.29 -7.48
CA ASP A 50 -4.22 -2.40 -8.20
C ASP A 50 -4.01 -2.60 -9.71
N THR A 51 -3.14 -1.78 -10.31
CA THR A 51 -2.76 -1.92 -11.73
C THR A 51 -2.19 -3.30 -12.03
N ARG A 52 -1.33 -3.81 -11.13
CA ARG A 52 -0.65 -5.10 -11.33
C ARG A 52 -1.60 -6.28 -11.13
N LEU A 53 -2.51 -6.20 -10.16
CA LEU A 53 -3.58 -7.18 -9.99
C LEU A 53 -4.49 -7.22 -11.22
N PHE A 54 -4.88 -6.06 -11.75
CA PHE A 54 -5.66 -5.96 -12.98
C PHE A 54 -4.94 -6.59 -14.18
N MET A 55 -3.66 -6.27 -14.40
CA MET A 55 -2.89 -6.87 -15.49
C MET A 55 -2.77 -8.40 -15.34
N ASN A 56 -2.55 -8.88 -14.12
CA ASN A 56 -2.48 -10.31 -13.84
C ASN A 56 -3.85 -11.00 -14.06
N SER A 57 -4.97 -10.35 -13.71
CA SER A 57 -6.29 -10.92 -13.95
C SER A 57 -6.58 -11.04 -15.44
N ARG A 58 -6.29 -9.99 -16.22
CA ARG A 58 -6.47 -10.00 -17.69
C ARG A 58 -5.59 -11.05 -18.37
N PHE A 59 -4.36 -11.23 -17.88
CA PHE A 59 -3.47 -12.29 -18.38
C PHE A 59 -4.04 -13.68 -18.09
N LEU A 60 -4.52 -13.92 -16.86
CA LEU A 60 -5.12 -15.21 -16.49
C LEU A 60 -6.43 -15.48 -17.25
N GLU A 61 -7.26 -14.47 -17.48
CA GLU A 61 -8.45 -14.58 -18.33
C GLU A 61 -8.07 -15.04 -19.74
N GLY A 62 -7.06 -14.41 -20.36
CA GLY A 62 -6.59 -14.79 -21.69
C GLY A 62 -5.96 -16.19 -21.79
N LEU A 63 -5.51 -16.79 -20.67
CA LEU A 63 -5.02 -18.17 -20.63
C LEU A 63 -6.13 -19.22 -20.46
N ILE A 64 -7.34 -18.82 -20.08
CA ILE A 64 -8.49 -19.71 -19.88
C ILE A 64 -9.38 -19.72 -21.13
N GLU A 65 -9.33 -18.65 -21.94
CA GLU A 65 -10.11 -18.52 -23.18
C GLU A 65 -9.44 -19.17 -24.42
N ASP A 66 -8.17 -19.60 -24.33
CA ASP A 66 -7.43 -20.41 -25.32
C ASP A 66 -7.41 -21.90 -24.93
#